data_AF-A0A970ATB9-F1
#
_entry.id   AF-A0A970ATB9-F1
#
_cell.length_a   1.000
_cell.length_b   1.000
_cell.length_c   1.000
_cell.angle_alpha   90.00
_cell.angle_beta   90.00
_cell.angle_gamma   90.00
#
_symmetry.space_group_name_H-M   'P 1'
#
loop_
_entity.id
_entity.type
_entity.pdbx_description
1 polymer ?
#
loop_
_entity_poly.entity_id
_entity_poly.type
_entity_poly.pdbx_seq_one_letter_code
_entity_poly.pdbx_strand_id
1 'polypeptide(L)'
;MILGAIGDDFTGSSDLGLMLSKGGMKTEQYVGVPQTDAAAGVEAGIVALKTRSVPPADAVAQSLAALDWLRAQGCRCFYFKYCSTFDSTREGNIGPVLDALIAALGTDAPVLVCPAFPVTGRTIYQGHLFVVDKLLSESGMENHPLTPMTDPDIRRWLALQTRTPVGHLPIGRLRAGQGTEALRAEAA
;
A
#
# COMPACT_ATOMS: atom_id res chain seq x y z
N MET A 1 17.30 11.11 -0.55
CA MET A 1 16.47 9.93 -0.27
C MET A 1 15.93 9.38 -1.59
N ILE A 2 15.99 8.07 -1.84
CA ILE A 2 15.54 7.46 -3.11
C ILE A 2 14.06 7.07 -3.00
N LEU A 3 13.72 6.34 -1.95
CA LEU A 3 12.39 5.78 -1.69
C LEU A 3 11.73 6.48 -0.52
N GLY A 4 10.50 6.97 -0.72
CA GLY A 4 9.64 7.47 0.35
C GLY A 4 8.46 6.54 0.56
N ALA A 5 8.28 6.03 1.77
CA ALA A 5 7.13 5.21 2.12
C ALA A 5 6.21 5.94 3.09
N ILE A 6 4.90 5.76 2.91
CA ILE A 6 3.86 6.25 3.81
C ILE A 6 3.16 5.01 4.35
N GLY A 7 3.19 4.78 5.65
CA GLY A 7 2.54 3.64 6.28
C GLY A 7 1.27 4.03 7.02
N ASP A 8 0.23 3.21 6.91
CA ASP A 8 -1.07 3.43 7.56
C ASP A 8 -1.07 3.12 9.07
N ASP A 9 -0.04 2.40 9.53
CA ASP A 9 0.21 2.05 10.92
C ASP A 9 1.72 2.07 11.27
N PHE A 10 2.01 1.94 12.56
CA PHE A 10 3.39 1.87 13.05
C PHE A 10 4.04 0.51 12.75
N THR A 11 3.35 -0.59 13.02
CA THR A 11 3.91 -1.95 12.96
C THR A 11 4.22 -2.38 11.54
N GLY A 12 3.33 -2.15 10.58
CA GLY A 12 3.55 -2.43 9.16
C GLY A 12 4.63 -1.53 8.56
N SER A 13 4.80 -0.30 9.06
CA SER A 13 5.93 0.57 8.70
C SER A 13 7.27 -0.02 9.17
N SER A 14 7.32 -0.54 10.39
CA SER A 14 8.54 -1.18 10.92
C SER A 14 8.90 -2.46 10.18
N ASP A 15 7.91 -3.26 9.77
CA ASP A 15 8.14 -4.45 8.94
C ASP A 15 8.75 -4.09 7.58
N LEU A 16 8.21 -3.06 6.91
CA LEU A 16 8.81 -2.52 5.68
C LEU A 16 10.25 -2.02 5.93
N GLY A 17 10.48 -1.30 7.02
CA GLY A 17 11.81 -0.81 7.40
C GLY A 17 12.83 -1.93 7.60
N LEU A 18 12.43 -3.02 8.23
CA LEU A 18 13.24 -4.22 8.38
C LEU A 18 13.59 -4.84 7.02
N MET A 19 12.62 -4.96 6.11
CA MET A 19 12.82 -5.55 4.79
C MET A 19 13.75 -4.72 3.91
N LEU A 20 13.59 -3.39 3.91
CA LEU A 20 14.46 -2.48 3.15
C LEU A 20 15.89 -2.47 3.71
N SER A 21 16.03 -2.46 5.04
CA SER A 21 17.35 -2.54 5.71
C SER A 21 18.06 -3.85 5.42
N LYS A 22 17.34 -4.99 5.45
CA LYS A 22 17.87 -6.30 5.03
C LYS A 22 18.25 -6.34 3.55
N GLY A 23 17.56 -5.56 2.73
CA GLY A 23 17.88 -5.34 1.31
C GLY A 23 19.08 -4.42 1.07
N GLY A 24 19.68 -3.85 2.14
CA GLY A 24 20.89 -3.03 2.08
C GLY A 24 20.66 -1.52 2.03
N MET A 25 19.41 -1.04 2.05
CA MET A 25 19.13 0.39 2.07
C MET A 25 19.29 0.98 3.47
N LYS A 26 20.00 2.11 3.60
CA LYS A 26 20.00 2.90 4.84
C LYS A 26 18.59 3.50 5.04
N THR A 27 17.83 2.88 5.94
CA THR A 27 16.40 3.14 6.12
C THR A 27 16.13 3.81 7.47
N GLU A 28 15.30 4.85 7.48
CA GLU A 28 14.81 5.49 8.70
C GLU A 28 13.28 5.49 8.73
N GLN A 29 12.71 5.16 9.89
CA GLN A 29 11.27 5.28 10.16
C GLN A 29 11.02 6.50 11.04
N TYR A 30 10.07 7.32 10.63
CA TYR A 30 9.60 8.49 11.35
C TYR A 30 8.19 8.23 11.89
N VAL A 31 7.92 8.71 13.11
CA VAL A 31 6.60 8.58 13.75
C VAL A 31 5.83 9.89 13.55
N GLY A 32 4.80 9.86 12.70
CA GLY A 32 4.14 11.07 12.22
C GLY A 32 4.97 11.83 11.18
N VAL A 33 4.39 12.90 10.65
CA VAL A 33 5.05 13.75 9.64
C VAL A 33 6.15 14.58 10.32
N PRO A 34 7.43 14.44 9.91
CA PRO A 34 8.53 15.16 10.55
C PRO A 34 8.47 16.67 10.27
N GLN A 35 9.06 17.46 11.17
CA GLN A 35 9.20 18.92 11.03
C GLN A 35 10.61 19.34 10.61
N THR A 36 11.55 18.40 10.59
CA THR A 36 12.95 18.63 10.21
C THR A 36 13.31 17.75 9.03
N ASP A 37 14.40 18.12 8.35
CA ASP A 37 14.95 17.28 7.29
C ASP A 37 15.47 15.95 7.82
N ALA A 38 15.49 14.96 6.94
CA ALA A 38 16.08 13.65 7.20
C ALA A 38 17.59 13.76 7.39
N ALA A 39 18.17 12.81 8.13
CA ALA A 39 19.61 12.74 8.27
C ALA A 39 20.31 12.52 6.91
N ALA A 40 21.55 13.01 6.79
CA ALA A 40 22.32 12.82 5.58
C ALA A 40 22.56 11.32 5.28
N GLY A 41 22.41 10.97 4.00
CA GLY A 41 22.63 9.61 3.51
C GLY A 41 21.48 8.63 3.74
N VAL A 42 20.31 9.07 4.22
CA VAL A 42 19.11 8.22 4.23
C VAL A 42 18.67 7.91 2.80
N GLU A 43 18.55 6.62 2.49
CA GLU A 43 18.15 6.11 1.18
C GLU A 43 16.66 5.81 1.11
N ALA A 44 16.07 5.32 2.21
CA ALA A 44 14.63 5.11 2.34
C ALA A 44 14.08 5.76 3.61
N GLY A 45 13.08 6.63 3.46
CA GLY A 45 12.35 7.22 4.59
C GLY A 45 10.94 6.65 4.67
N ILE A 46 10.52 6.20 5.86
CA ILE A 46 9.18 5.65 6.10
C ILE A 46 8.45 6.54 7.10
N VAL A 47 7.41 7.25 6.66
CA VAL A 47 6.53 8.02 7.54
C VAL A 47 5.42 7.10 8.04
N ALA A 48 5.51 6.69 9.30
CA ALA A 48 4.53 5.85 9.97
C ALA A 48 3.39 6.71 10.54
N LEU A 49 2.21 6.57 9.97
CA LEU A 49 0.99 7.26 10.41
C LEU A 49 0.11 6.31 11.23
N LYS A 50 -1.03 6.83 11.69
CA LYS A 50 -2.09 6.04 12.34
C LYS A 50 -3.41 6.24 11.62
N THR A 51 -3.43 5.96 10.32
CA THR A 51 -4.48 6.36 9.39
C THR A 51 -5.35 5.22 8.88
N ARG A 52 -5.13 3.97 9.32
CA ARG A 52 -5.94 2.81 8.89
C ARG A 52 -7.45 2.97 9.08
N SER A 53 -7.87 3.44 10.26
CA SER A 53 -9.27 3.42 10.69
C SER A 53 -9.79 4.80 11.12
N VAL A 54 -9.06 5.86 10.79
CA VAL A 54 -9.54 7.25 10.98
C VAL A 54 -10.49 7.61 9.82
N PRO A 55 -11.26 8.72 9.91
CA PRO A 55 -12.05 9.19 8.79
C PRO A 55 -11.21 9.33 7.49
N PRO A 56 -11.74 8.97 6.31
CA PRO A 56 -10.99 9.02 5.05
C PRO A 56 -10.34 10.39 4.75
N ALA A 57 -11.03 11.49 5.07
CA ALA A 57 -10.49 12.83 4.90
C ALA A 57 -9.22 13.07 5.74
N ASP A 58 -9.18 12.57 6.97
CA ASP A 58 -8.03 12.70 7.87
C ASP A 58 -6.86 11.83 7.40
N ALA A 59 -7.15 10.62 6.90
CA ALA A 59 -6.15 9.75 6.34
C ALA A 59 -5.49 10.38 5.10
N VAL A 60 -6.31 10.92 4.19
CA VAL A 60 -5.84 11.63 3.00
C VAL A 60 -4.98 12.84 3.38
N ALA A 61 -5.46 13.70 4.28
CA ALA A 61 -4.72 14.90 4.69
C ALA A 61 -3.34 14.56 5.28
N GLN A 62 -3.27 13.56 6.16
CA GLN A 62 -2.00 13.12 6.76
C GLN A 62 -1.07 12.48 5.73
N SER A 63 -1.59 11.67 4.81
CA SER A 63 -0.81 11.05 3.74
C SER A 63 -0.26 12.07 2.76
N LEU A 64 -1.01 13.13 2.43
CA LEU A 64 -0.51 14.21 1.59
C LEU A 64 0.57 15.03 2.29
N ALA A 65 0.43 15.33 3.58
CA ALA A 65 1.48 15.98 4.35
C ALA A 65 2.76 15.14 4.43
N ALA A 66 2.62 13.82 4.58
CA ALA A 66 3.75 12.88 4.52
C ALA A 66 4.41 12.86 3.14
N LEU A 67 3.60 12.86 2.06
CA LEU A 67 4.09 12.93 0.69
C LEU A 67 4.90 14.21 0.45
N ASP A 68 4.38 15.36 0.87
CA ASP A 68 5.05 16.66 0.68
C ASP A 68 6.40 16.70 1.41
N TRP A 69 6.46 16.21 2.65
CA TRP A 69 7.72 16.08 3.36
C TRP A 69 8.70 15.15 2.62
N LEU A 70 8.26 13.97 2.19
CA LEU A 70 9.11 13.02 1.45
C LEU A 70 9.61 13.60 0.12
N ARG A 71 8.79 14.39 -0.60
CA ARG A 71 9.19 15.11 -1.81
C ARG A 71 10.28 16.14 -1.50
N ALA A 72 10.14 16.88 -0.40
CA ALA A 72 11.16 17.84 0.04
C ALA A 72 12.51 17.17 0.36
N GLN A 73 12.50 15.90 0.79
CA GLN A 73 13.72 15.09 1.00
C GLN A 73 14.33 14.51 -0.31
N GLY A 74 13.74 14.83 -1.46
CA GLY A 74 14.21 14.42 -2.79
C GLY A 74 13.79 13.01 -3.22
N CYS A 75 12.76 12.41 -2.59
CA CYS A 75 12.27 11.09 -2.98
C CYS A 75 11.83 11.05 -4.45
N ARG A 76 12.14 9.93 -5.13
CA ARG A 76 11.82 9.72 -6.56
C ARG A 76 10.86 8.56 -6.78
N CYS A 77 10.73 7.67 -5.80
CA CYS A 77 9.81 6.55 -5.79
C CYS A 77 9.00 6.59 -4.51
N PHE A 78 7.70 6.31 -4.60
CA PHE A 78 6.78 6.36 -3.46
C PHE A 78 6.11 5.01 -3.25
N TYR A 79 5.98 4.61 -1.98
CA TYR A 79 5.36 3.35 -1.59
C TYR A 79 4.29 3.61 -0.53
N PHE A 80 3.02 3.35 -0.83
CA PHE A 80 1.98 3.38 0.18
C PHE A 80 1.84 1.99 0.82
N LYS A 81 2.19 1.89 2.11
CA LYS A 81 2.18 0.67 2.89
C LYS A 81 0.89 0.58 3.71
N TYR A 82 0.13 -0.48 3.45
CA TYR A 82 -1.07 -0.89 4.19
C TYR A 82 -0.97 -2.36 4.62
N CYS A 83 -1.94 -2.86 5.38
CA CYS A 83 -1.92 -4.22 5.92
C CYS A 83 -1.93 -5.30 4.82
N SER A 84 -1.23 -6.42 5.03
CA SER A 84 -1.20 -7.56 4.10
C SER A 84 -2.51 -8.34 4.03
N THR A 85 -3.43 -8.12 4.97
CA THR A 85 -4.82 -8.60 4.94
C THR A 85 -5.79 -7.58 4.35
N PHE A 86 -5.27 -6.50 3.76
CA PHE A 86 -6.06 -5.47 3.05
C PHE A 86 -7.07 -4.72 3.93
N ASP A 87 -6.80 -4.67 5.23
CA ASP A 87 -7.62 -4.05 6.27
C ASP A 87 -8.16 -2.68 5.86
N SER A 88 -9.45 -2.64 5.57
CA SER A 88 -10.19 -1.44 5.19
C SER A 88 -11.68 -1.71 5.35
N THR A 89 -12.50 -0.66 5.28
CA THR A 89 -13.94 -0.79 5.08
C THR A 89 -14.29 -0.39 3.64
N ARG A 90 -15.59 -0.40 3.31
CA ARG A 90 -16.07 0.05 2.00
C ARG A 90 -15.77 1.54 1.76
N GLU A 91 -15.55 2.29 2.83
CA GLU A 91 -15.28 3.72 2.81
C GLU A 91 -13.77 4.05 2.74
N GLY A 92 -12.87 3.10 3.05
CA GLY A 92 -11.44 3.39 3.06
C GLY A 92 -10.60 2.62 4.09
N ASN A 93 -9.31 2.95 4.22
CA ASN A 93 -8.66 4.14 3.66
C ASN A 93 -7.68 3.87 2.51
N ILE A 94 -7.58 2.64 2.01
CA ILE A 94 -6.63 2.28 0.95
C ILE A 94 -6.93 3.06 -0.34
N GLY A 95 -8.17 2.99 -0.83
CA GLY A 95 -8.63 3.67 -2.04
C GLY A 95 -8.54 5.19 -1.97
N PRO A 96 -9.13 5.85 -0.95
CA PRO A 96 -9.10 7.31 -0.86
C PRO A 96 -7.67 7.88 -0.79
N VAL A 97 -6.77 7.21 -0.06
CA VAL A 97 -5.36 7.62 0.02
C VAL A 97 -4.65 7.39 -1.31
N LEU A 98 -4.85 6.23 -1.97
CA LEU A 98 -4.28 5.98 -3.29
C LEU A 98 -4.72 7.04 -4.32
N ASP A 99 -6.02 7.34 -4.38
CA ASP A 99 -6.56 8.35 -5.30
C ASP A 99 -5.91 9.72 -5.07
N ALA A 100 -5.78 10.13 -3.81
CA ALA A 100 -5.14 11.40 -3.46
C ALA A 100 -3.65 11.43 -3.81
N LEU A 101 -2.92 10.35 -3.54
CA LEU A 101 -1.49 10.24 -3.86
C LEU A 101 -1.25 10.22 -5.38
N ILE A 102 -2.07 9.50 -6.15
CA ILE A 102 -2.02 9.48 -7.63
C ILE A 102 -2.20 10.89 -8.16
N ALA A 103 -3.24 11.60 -7.70
CA ALA A 103 -3.53 12.97 -8.12
C ALA A 103 -2.38 13.93 -7.76
N ALA A 104 -1.83 13.85 -6.55
CA ALA A 104 -0.76 14.74 -6.09
C ALA A 104 0.60 14.47 -6.79
N LEU A 105 0.84 13.23 -7.20
CA LEU A 105 2.01 12.84 -7.98
C LEU A 105 1.84 13.12 -9.48
N GLY A 106 0.62 13.33 -9.96
CA GLY A 106 0.31 13.59 -11.37
C GLY A 106 0.72 12.43 -12.28
N THR A 107 0.57 11.19 -11.81
CA THR A 107 0.96 9.99 -12.56
C THR A 107 -0.23 9.39 -13.30
N ASP A 108 -0.09 9.22 -14.61
CA ASP A 108 -1.01 8.43 -15.43
C ASP A 108 -0.57 6.95 -15.53
N ALA A 109 0.58 6.60 -14.95
CA ALA A 109 1.06 5.24 -14.91
C ALA A 109 0.23 4.38 -13.95
N PRO A 110 -0.03 3.10 -14.28
CA PRO A 110 -0.72 2.17 -13.39
C PRO A 110 -0.02 2.03 -12.04
N VAL A 111 -0.81 2.10 -10.96
CA VAL A 111 -0.32 1.84 -9.60
C VAL A 111 -0.56 0.38 -9.23
N LEU A 112 0.50 -0.30 -8.78
CA LEU A 112 0.43 -1.68 -8.37
C LEU A 112 -0.11 -1.79 -6.94
N VAL A 113 -1.20 -2.54 -6.76
CA VAL A 113 -1.77 -2.90 -5.46
C VAL A 113 -1.48 -4.38 -5.21
N CYS A 114 -0.63 -4.66 -4.21
CA CYS A 114 -0.19 -6.02 -3.93
C CYS A 114 0.00 -6.24 -2.42
N PRO A 115 -1.04 -6.68 -1.69
CA PRO A 115 -0.93 -7.04 -0.28
C PRO A 115 -0.28 -8.43 -0.05
N ALA A 116 0.10 -9.15 -1.11
CA ALA A 116 0.67 -10.48 -0.98
C ALA A 116 1.99 -10.45 -0.19
N PHE A 117 2.08 -11.30 0.82
CA PHE A 117 3.29 -11.53 1.58
C PHE A 117 3.46 -13.03 1.85
N PRO A 118 3.97 -13.81 0.87
CA PRO A 118 3.95 -15.27 0.93
C PRO A 118 4.71 -15.87 2.13
N VAL A 119 5.78 -15.23 2.59
CA VAL A 119 6.55 -15.68 3.77
C VAL A 119 5.69 -15.72 5.04
N THR A 120 4.66 -14.86 5.12
CA THR A 120 3.70 -14.84 6.23
C THR A 120 2.37 -15.49 5.83
N GLY A 121 2.32 -16.24 4.73
CA GLY A 121 1.13 -16.96 4.28
C GLY A 121 0.07 -16.09 3.58
N ARG A 122 0.37 -14.84 3.20
CA ARG A 122 -0.58 -14.02 2.43
C ARG A 122 -0.30 -14.17 0.95
N THR A 123 -1.23 -14.76 0.20
CA THR A 123 -1.06 -15.01 -1.25
C THR A 123 -2.27 -14.54 -2.04
N ILE A 124 -2.07 -14.17 -3.31
CA ILE A 124 -3.14 -13.71 -4.19
C ILE A 124 -3.21 -14.63 -5.41
N TYR A 125 -4.40 -15.11 -5.73
CA TYR A 125 -4.67 -15.84 -6.96
C TYR A 125 -5.98 -15.37 -7.58
N GLN A 126 -5.93 -14.95 -8.85
CA GLN A 126 -7.09 -14.42 -9.59
C GLN A 126 -7.84 -13.31 -8.83
N GLY A 127 -7.08 -12.38 -8.23
CA GLY A 127 -7.62 -11.29 -7.41
C GLY A 127 -8.09 -11.70 -6.00
N HIS A 128 -8.14 -12.98 -5.68
CA HIS A 128 -8.57 -13.46 -4.37
C HIS A 128 -7.39 -13.53 -3.41
N LEU A 129 -7.50 -12.87 -2.26
CA LEU A 129 -6.52 -12.93 -1.19
C LEU A 129 -6.78 -14.15 -0.29
N PHE A 130 -5.72 -14.90 -0.06
CA PHE A 130 -5.67 -16.06 0.83
C PHE A 130 -4.81 -15.74 2.04
N VAL A 131 -5.26 -16.21 3.20
CA VAL A 131 -4.51 -16.22 4.45
C VAL A 131 -4.26 -17.69 4.80
N VAL A 132 -3.00 -18.10 4.62
CA VAL A 132 -2.56 -19.50 4.69
C VAL A 132 -3.33 -20.34 3.67
N ASP A 133 -4.25 -21.18 4.12
CA ASP A 133 -5.02 -22.14 3.32
C ASP A 133 -6.48 -21.71 3.10
N LYS A 134 -6.88 -20.54 3.62
CA LYS A 134 -8.26 -20.04 3.56
C LYS A 134 -8.37 -18.75 2.77
N LEU A 135 -9.55 -18.50 2.20
CA LEU A 135 -9.91 -17.19 1.68
C LEU A 135 -9.91 -16.16 2.82
N LEU A 136 -9.60 -14.90 2.50
CA LEU A 136 -9.62 -13.79 3.47
C LEU A 136 -10.93 -13.73 4.27
N SER A 137 -12.06 -13.96 3.59
CA SER A 137 -13.40 -13.97 4.17
C SER A 137 -13.74 -15.16 5.06
N GLU A 138 -12.81 -16.11 5.22
CA GLU A 138 -12.96 -17.33 6.01
C GLU A 138 -11.80 -17.53 6.99
N SER A 139 -10.94 -16.51 7.16
CA SER A 139 -9.67 -16.62 7.88
C SER A 139 -9.74 -16.12 9.33
N GLY A 140 -10.91 -15.73 9.81
CA GLY A 140 -11.11 -14.93 11.03
C GLY A 140 -11.13 -13.42 10.77
N MET A 141 -10.63 -12.95 9.62
CA MET A 141 -10.64 -11.52 9.28
C MET A 141 -12.05 -11.01 8.97
N GLU A 142 -12.97 -11.89 8.60
CA GLU A 142 -14.39 -11.58 8.46
C GLU A 142 -15.04 -11.10 9.77
N ASN A 143 -14.43 -11.45 10.92
CA ASN A 143 -14.84 -11.05 12.26
C ASN A 143 -13.92 -9.99 12.87
N HIS A 144 -13.03 -9.37 12.09
CA HIS A 144 -12.09 -8.36 12.60
C HIS A 144 -12.88 -7.17 13.21
N PRO A 145 -12.54 -6.71 14.43
CA PRO A 145 -13.40 -5.81 15.20
C PRO A 145 -13.57 -4.40 14.59
N LEU A 146 -12.64 -3.97 13.72
CA LEU A 146 -12.66 -2.63 13.11
C LEU A 146 -12.89 -2.66 11.59
N THR A 147 -12.41 -3.70 10.93
CA THR A 147 -12.36 -3.81 9.45
C THR A 147 -12.68 -5.24 9.04
N PRO A 148 -13.93 -5.70 9.27
CA PRO A 148 -14.32 -7.05 8.92
C PRO A 148 -14.20 -7.27 7.40
N MET A 149 -13.37 -8.22 7.01
CA MET A 149 -13.05 -8.50 5.61
C MET A 149 -13.94 -9.64 5.10
N THR A 150 -15.06 -9.30 4.45
CA THR A 150 -16.08 -10.27 4.03
C THR A 150 -16.04 -10.63 2.56
N ASP A 151 -15.19 -9.97 1.78
CA ASP A 151 -14.97 -10.22 0.35
C ASP A 151 -13.50 -10.59 0.12
N PRO A 152 -13.19 -11.79 -0.38
CA PRO A 152 -11.81 -12.18 -0.63
C PRO A 152 -11.27 -11.59 -1.94
N ASP A 153 -12.11 -11.11 -2.86
CA ASP A 153 -11.67 -10.47 -4.10
C ASP A 153 -11.28 -9.01 -3.83
N ILE A 154 -9.97 -8.76 -3.70
CA ILE A 154 -9.46 -7.43 -3.35
C ILE A 154 -9.75 -6.39 -4.43
N ARG A 155 -10.06 -6.80 -5.67
CA ARG A 155 -10.41 -5.87 -6.75
C ARG A 155 -11.80 -5.29 -6.50
N ARG A 156 -12.75 -6.17 -6.20
CA ARG A 156 -14.11 -5.77 -5.80
C ARG A 156 -14.07 -4.92 -4.53
N TRP A 157 -13.29 -5.35 -3.54
CA TRP A 157 -13.16 -4.60 -2.29
C TRP A 157 -12.54 -3.22 -2.48
N LEU A 158 -11.49 -3.10 -3.29
CA LEU A 158 -10.88 -1.81 -3.61
C LEU A 158 -11.83 -0.91 -4.41
N ALA A 159 -12.56 -1.46 -5.39
CA ALA A 159 -13.51 -0.70 -6.22
C ALA A 159 -14.65 -0.04 -5.42
N LEU A 160 -14.92 -0.49 -4.19
CA LEU A 160 -15.89 0.16 -3.30
C LEU A 160 -15.39 1.50 -2.75
N GLN A 161 -14.07 1.70 -2.66
CA GLN A 161 -13.43 2.80 -1.95
C GLN A 161 -12.59 3.73 -2.87
N THR A 162 -12.46 3.43 -4.16
CA THR A 162 -11.73 4.25 -5.15
C THR A 162 -12.62 4.69 -6.30
N ARG A 163 -12.32 5.84 -6.89
CA ARG A 163 -12.87 6.28 -8.18
C ARG A 163 -12.04 5.82 -9.37
N THR A 164 -10.81 5.39 -9.13
CA THR A 164 -9.88 4.91 -10.15
C THR A 164 -10.28 3.50 -10.60
N PRO A 165 -10.33 3.19 -11.91
CA PRO A 165 -10.59 1.84 -12.38
C PRO A 165 -9.61 0.81 -11.79
N VAL A 166 -10.13 -0.33 -11.35
CA VAL A 166 -9.34 -1.41 -10.75
C VAL A 166 -9.20 -2.56 -11.74
N GLY A 167 -7.97 -2.77 -12.24
CA GLY A 167 -7.62 -3.86 -13.14
C GLY A 167 -7.12 -5.12 -12.42
N HIS A 168 -6.62 -6.09 -13.21
CA HIS A 168 -6.03 -7.33 -12.68
C HIS A 168 -4.80 -7.76 -13.47
N LEU A 169 -3.67 -7.92 -12.76
CA LEU A 169 -2.46 -8.50 -13.31
C LEU A 169 -2.30 -9.96 -12.84
N PRO A 170 -2.71 -10.96 -13.65
CA PRO A 170 -2.67 -12.35 -13.24
C PRO A 170 -1.24 -12.88 -13.10
N ILE A 171 -1.00 -13.70 -12.06
CA ILE A 171 0.30 -14.31 -11.79
C ILE A 171 0.83 -15.16 -12.96
N GLY A 172 -0.06 -15.74 -13.78
CA GLY A 172 0.32 -16.48 -14.98
C GLY A 172 1.06 -15.62 -15.99
N ARG A 173 0.60 -14.38 -16.23
CA ARG A 173 1.25 -13.42 -17.14
C ARG A 173 2.58 -12.94 -16.56
N LEU A 174 2.64 -12.70 -15.24
CA LEU A 174 3.89 -12.35 -14.56
C LEU A 174 4.95 -13.45 -14.71
N ARG A 175 4.59 -14.71 -14.43
CA ARG A 175 5.50 -15.86 -14.55
C ARG A 175 5.93 -16.16 -15.98
N ALA A 176 5.11 -15.82 -16.97
CA ALA A 176 5.44 -15.92 -18.38
C ALA A 176 6.35 -14.78 -18.89
N GLY A 177 6.75 -13.84 -18.04
CA GLY A 177 7.53 -12.67 -18.45
C GLY A 177 6.72 -11.62 -19.22
N GLN A 178 5.39 -11.70 -19.22
CA GLN A 178 4.46 -10.84 -19.95
C GLN A 178 3.85 -9.74 -19.06
N GLY A 179 4.47 -9.45 -17.92
CA GLY A 179 3.94 -8.52 -16.92
C GLY A 179 3.72 -7.10 -17.45
N THR A 180 4.71 -6.55 -18.18
CA THR A 180 4.62 -5.19 -18.75
C THR A 180 3.55 -5.09 -19.83
N GLU A 181 3.41 -6.11 -20.68
CA GLU A 181 2.37 -6.15 -21.71
C GLU A 181 0.97 -6.22 -21.08
N ALA A 182 0.80 -7.12 -20.11
CA ALA A 182 -0.46 -7.25 -19.39
C ALA A 182 -0.83 -5.97 -18.62
N LEU A 183 0.14 -5.30 -18.00
CA LEU A 183 -0.09 -4.02 -17.34
C LEU A 183 -0.55 -2.93 -18.31
N ARG A 184 0.06 -2.85 -19.51
CA ARG A 184 -0.35 -1.89 -20.55
C ARG A 184 -1.74 -2.19 -21.10
N ALA A 185 -2.11 -3.46 -21.24
CA ALA A 185 -3.44 -3.87 -21.71
C ALA A 185 -4.54 -3.50 -20.71
N GLU A 186 -4.28 -3.58 -19.41
CA GLU A 186 -5.23 -3.17 -18.35
C GLU A 186 -5.33 -1.64 -18.20
N ALA A 187 -4.33 -0.90 -18.70
CA ALA A 187 -4.27 0.56 -18.61
C ALA A 187 -4.84 1.29 -19.85
N ALA A 188 -5.19 0.54 -20.90
CA ALA A 188 -5.72 1.05 -22.16
C ALA A 188 -7.25 1.07 -22.16
#